data_AF-A0A954BGY7-F1
#
_entry.id   AF-A0A954BGY7-F1
#
_cell.length_a   1.000
_cell.length_b   1.000
_cell.length_c   1.000
_cell.angle_alpha   90.00
_cell.angle_beta   90.00
_cell.angle_gamma   90.00
#
_symmetry.space_group_name_H-M   'P 1'
#
loop_
_entity.id
_entity.type
_entity.pdbx_description
1 polymer ?
#
loop_
_entity_poly.entity_id
_entity_poly.type
_entity_poly.pdbx_seq_one_letter_code
_entity_poly.pdbx_strand_id
1 'polypeptide(L)'
;RMYVHKDIYEPLKAALVEYAKTVKVGDGSEQGTQIGPIQNKAQYQRVLDLIQDSKDKGYKFLIGGEASTAPGYFVPVTILDNPPEDARIVQEEQFGPVLPLMSFDNLDEVVSRANDTIYGLGASVWSADIAKAQEIADQLETGTVWINETQHLSPHAVFGGAKQSGIGGEGGEHGLLEFCQAKTTNIRRNATVA
;
A
#
# COMPACT_ATOMS: atom_id res chain seq x y z
N ARG A 1 -5.47 1.03 -1.00
CA ARG A 1 -6.53 2.05 -0.84
C ARG A 1 -5.96 3.38 -1.34
N MET A 2 -6.68 4.12 -2.18
CA MET A 2 -6.28 5.47 -2.60
C MET A 2 -7.39 6.46 -2.25
N TYR A 3 -7.09 7.38 -1.34
CA TYR A 3 -8.01 8.44 -0.93
C TYR A 3 -7.74 9.71 -1.74
N VAL A 4 -8.79 10.29 -2.31
CA VAL A 4 -8.70 11.47 -3.18
C VAL A 4 -9.71 12.52 -2.72
N HIS A 5 -9.26 13.76 -2.57
CA HIS A 5 -10.11 14.85 -2.12
C HIS A 5 -11.23 15.09 -3.14
N LYS A 6 -12.47 15.31 -2.67
CA LYS A 6 -13.68 15.41 -3.50
C LYS A 6 -13.55 16.39 -4.66
N ASP A 7 -12.83 17.50 -4.45
CA ASP A 7 -12.63 18.56 -5.44
C ASP A 7 -11.88 18.09 -6.69
N ILE A 8 -11.05 17.04 -6.56
CA ILE A 8 -10.28 16.45 -7.66
C ILE A 8 -10.63 14.98 -7.91
N TYR A 9 -11.63 14.44 -7.22
CA TYR A 9 -12.00 13.03 -7.32
C TYR A 9 -12.40 12.65 -8.75
N GLU A 10 -13.37 13.36 -9.34
CA GLU A 10 -13.82 13.09 -10.70
C GLU A 10 -12.73 13.22 -11.78
N PRO A 11 -11.96 14.33 -11.86
CA PRO A 11 -10.92 14.44 -12.88
C PRO A 11 -9.79 13.42 -12.70
N LEU A 12 -9.37 13.12 -11.46
CA LEU A 12 -8.33 12.11 -11.21
C LEU A 12 -8.83 10.71 -11.53
N LYS A 13 -10.08 10.39 -11.14
CA LYS A 13 -10.74 9.12 -11.47
C LYS A 13 -10.77 8.89 -12.98
N ALA A 14 -11.17 9.88 -13.76
CA ALA A 14 -11.18 9.78 -15.21
C ALA A 14 -9.77 9.55 -15.79
N ALA A 15 -8.78 10.32 -15.33
CA ALA A 15 -7.40 10.19 -15.78
C ALA A 15 -6.79 8.81 -15.43
N LEU A 16 -7.06 8.29 -14.23
CA LEU A 16 -6.61 6.97 -13.79
C LEU A 16 -7.22 5.85 -14.64
N VAL A 17 -8.51 5.95 -14.98
CA VAL A 17 -9.18 4.96 -15.85
C VAL A 17 -8.59 4.98 -17.25
N GLU A 18 -8.37 6.17 -17.83
CA GLU A 18 -7.74 6.28 -19.15
C GLU A 18 -6.32 5.73 -19.15
N TYR A 19 -5.52 6.02 -18.11
CA TYR A 19 -4.19 5.45 -17.97
C TYR A 19 -4.24 3.93 -17.83
N ALA A 20 -5.12 3.40 -16.97
CA ALA A 20 -5.28 1.97 -16.73
C ALA A 20 -5.62 1.18 -18.00
N LYS A 21 -6.39 1.76 -18.94
CA LYS A 21 -6.68 1.16 -20.25
C LYS A 21 -5.44 0.98 -21.13
N THR A 22 -4.39 1.76 -20.90
CA THR A 22 -3.13 1.65 -21.67
C THR A 22 -2.18 0.59 -21.11
N VAL A 23 -2.44 0.09 -19.89
CA VAL A 23 -1.57 -0.87 -19.22
C VAL A 23 -1.68 -2.24 -19.87
N LYS A 24 -0.59 -2.70 -20.49
CA LYS A 24 -0.52 -4.05 -21.08
C LYS A 24 -0.31 -5.10 -19.98
N VAL A 25 -1.34 -5.93 -19.76
CA VAL A 25 -1.26 -7.16 -18.97
C VAL A 25 -0.95 -8.34 -19.90
N GLY A 26 0.10 -9.11 -19.64
CA GLY A 26 0.52 -10.18 -20.55
C GLY A 26 1.74 -10.94 -20.06
N ASP A 27 2.36 -11.73 -20.95
CA ASP A 27 3.58 -12.47 -20.64
C ASP A 27 4.69 -11.50 -20.21
N GLY A 28 5.26 -11.71 -19.02
CA GLY A 28 6.29 -10.86 -18.43
C GLY A 28 7.63 -10.90 -19.17
N SER A 29 7.83 -11.85 -20.08
CA SER A 29 9.00 -11.92 -20.96
C SER A 29 8.84 -11.08 -22.24
N GLU A 30 7.62 -10.64 -22.57
CA GLU A 30 7.37 -9.82 -23.75
C GLU A 30 7.69 -8.35 -23.52
N GLN A 31 8.41 -7.75 -24.46
CA GLN A 31 8.68 -6.31 -24.47
C GLN A 31 7.37 -5.51 -24.45
N GLY A 32 7.30 -4.51 -23.58
CA GLY A 32 6.15 -3.62 -23.43
C GLY A 32 5.02 -4.18 -22.56
N THR A 33 5.13 -5.42 -22.06
CA THR A 33 4.27 -5.87 -20.96
C THR A 33 4.61 -5.10 -19.69
N GLN A 34 3.60 -4.57 -19.01
CA GLN A 34 3.77 -3.79 -17.78
C GLN A 34 3.37 -4.60 -16.54
N ILE A 35 2.39 -5.51 -16.68
CA ILE A 35 1.92 -6.35 -15.58
C ILE A 35 1.91 -7.81 -16.05
N GLY A 36 2.62 -8.67 -15.32
CA GLY A 36 2.66 -10.11 -15.53
C GLY A 36 1.50 -10.86 -14.86
N PRO A 37 1.52 -12.21 -14.86
CA PRO A 37 0.53 -13.00 -14.13
C PRO A 37 0.75 -12.90 -12.62
N ILE A 38 -0.31 -13.17 -11.85
CA ILE A 38 -0.21 -13.47 -10.43
C ILE A 38 0.66 -14.73 -10.25
N GLN A 39 1.52 -14.73 -9.24
CA GLN A 39 2.62 -15.68 -9.09
C GLN A 39 2.17 -17.14 -8.90
N ASN A 40 1.00 -17.38 -8.30
CA ASN A 40 0.51 -18.74 -8.04
C ASN A 40 -1.03 -18.81 -7.99
N LYS A 41 -1.56 -20.05 -8.05
CA LYS A 41 -3.00 -20.32 -8.10
C LYS A 41 -3.75 -19.85 -6.85
N ALA A 42 -3.17 -20.02 -5.67
CA ALA A 42 -3.83 -19.67 -4.42
C ALA A 42 -4.05 -18.15 -4.33
N GLN A 43 -3.02 -17.36 -4.65
CA GLN A 43 -3.12 -15.91 -4.71
C GLN A 43 -4.07 -15.45 -5.82
N TYR A 44 -3.99 -16.06 -6.99
CA TYR A 44 -4.91 -15.77 -8.10
C TYR A 44 -6.37 -15.96 -7.68
N GLN A 45 -6.69 -17.09 -7.04
CA GLN A 45 -8.02 -17.38 -6.55
C GLN A 45 -8.47 -16.41 -5.45
N ARG A 46 -7.55 -15.99 -4.57
CA ARG A 46 -7.82 -14.97 -3.55
C ARG A 46 -8.23 -13.63 -4.19
N VAL A 47 -7.50 -13.17 -5.21
CA VAL A 47 -7.82 -11.91 -5.91
C VAL A 47 -9.19 -12.02 -6.59
N LEU A 48 -9.47 -13.14 -7.27
CA LEU A 48 -10.77 -13.36 -7.91
C LEU A 48 -11.93 -13.43 -6.91
N ASP A 49 -11.72 -14.03 -5.74
CA ASP A 49 -12.73 -14.08 -4.67
C ASP A 49 -13.13 -12.68 -4.19
N LEU A 50 -12.15 -11.79 -3.98
CA LEU A 50 -12.41 -10.41 -3.57
C LEU A 50 -13.12 -9.58 -4.65
N ILE A 51 -12.79 -9.82 -5.93
CA ILE A 51 -13.48 -9.22 -7.06
C ILE A 51 -14.93 -9.74 -7.14
N GLN A 52 -15.14 -11.04 -6.97
CA GLN A 52 -16.46 -11.65 -7.01
C GLN A 52 -17.35 -11.17 -5.85
N ASP A 53 -16.81 -11.11 -4.62
CA ASP A 53 -17.51 -10.52 -3.47
C ASP A 53 -17.95 -9.08 -3.74
N SER A 54 -17.10 -8.29 -4.39
CA SER A 54 -17.41 -6.91 -4.77
C SER A 54 -18.53 -6.84 -5.83
N LYS A 55 -18.56 -7.78 -6.77
CA LYS A 55 -19.64 -7.92 -7.76
C LYS A 55 -20.96 -8.33 -7.11
N ASP A 56 -20.92 -9.32 -6.23
CA ASP A 56 -22.09 -9.85 -5.53
C ASP A 56 -22.74 -8.79 -4.64
N LYS A 57 -21.94 -7.88 -4.07
CA LYS A 57 -22.41 -6.71 -3.30
C LYS A 57 -22.80 -5.50 -4.15
N GLY A 58 -22.65 -5.58 -5.47
CA GLY A 58 -23.06 -4.52 -6.39
C GLY A 58 -22.17 -3.28 -6.36
N TYR A 59 -20.90 -3.41 -5.97
CA TYR A 59 -19.96 -2.29 -6.02
C TYR A 59 -19.68 -1.86 -7.46
N LYS A 60 -19.40 -0.57 -7.63
CA LYS A 60 -19.17 0.02 -8.94
C LYS A 60 -17.74 -0.19 -9.39
N PHE A 61 -17.57 -0.83 -10.54
CA PHE A 61 -16.28 -0.97 -11.22
C PHE A 61 -16.13 0.14 -12.26
N LEU A 62 -14.97 0.81 -12.27
CA LEU A 62 -14.61 1.80 -13.28
C LEU A 62 -13.93 1.15 -14.48
N ILE A 63 -13.17 0.08 -14.23
CA ILE A 63 -12.51 -0.77 -15.20
C ILE A 63 -12.23 -2.13 -14.57
N GLY A 64 -12.05 -3.17 -15.38
CA GLY A 64 -11.72 -4.51 -14.93
C GLY A 64 -12.94 -5.20 -14.32
N GLY A 65 -12.71 -5.97 -13.25
CA GLY A 65 -13.75 -6.77 -12.59
C GLY A 65 -14.06 -8.09 -13.29
N GLU A 66 -13.68 -8.25 -14.56
CA GLU A 66 -13.83 -9.51 -15.29
C GLU A 66 -12.60 -10.42 -15.14
N ALA A 67 -12.82 -11.73 -15.07
CA ALA A 67 -11.74 -12.69 -15.12
C ALA A 67 -11.09 -12.69 -16.51
N SER A 68 -9.76 -12.80 -16.57
CA SER A 68 -9.08 -12.98 -17.84
C SER A 68 -9.45 -14.32 -18.45
N THR A 69 -9.73 -14.33 -19.75
CA THR A 69 -9.91 -15.57 -20.53
C THR A 69 -8.58 -16.14 -21.03
N ALA A 70 -7.47 -15.41 -20.84
CA ALA A 70 -6.16 -15.85 -21.25
C ALA A 70 -5.64 -17.01 -20.37
N PRO A 71 -4.93 -17.99 -20.94
CA PRO A 71 -4.29 -19.04 -20.16
C PRO A 71 -3.23 -18.44 -19.21
N GLY A 72 -3.28 -18.82 -17.93
CA GLY A 72 -2.40 -18.30 -16.88
C GLY A 72 -3.16 -17.59 -15.77
N TYR A 73 -2.44 -17.04 -14.81
CA TYR A 73 -3.02 -16.37 -13.64
C TYR A 73 -3.14 -14.86 -13.85
N PHE A 74 -3.74 -14.45 -14.96
CA PHE A 74 -3.85 -13.04 -15.33
C PHE A 74 -5.09 -12.40 -14.72
N VAL A 75 -4.90 -11.27 -14.04
CA VAL A 75 -5.99 -10.42 -13.53
C VAL A 75 -5.89 -9.07 -14.22
N PRO A 76 -6.94 -8.60 -14.92
CA PRO A 76 -6.95 -7.27 -15.51
C PRO A 76 -6.82 -6.18 -14.43
N VAL A 77 -6.21 -5.05 -14.78
CA VAL A 77 -6.21 -3.87 -13.92
C VAL A 77 -7.66 -3.52 -13.58
N THR A 78 -7.96 -3.49 -12.29
CA THR A 78 -9.31 -3.31 -11.78
C THR A 78 -9.35 -2.12 -10.85
N ILE A 79 -10.28 -1.20 -11.08
CA ILE A 79 -10.47 -0.01 -10.22
C ILE A 79 -11.93 0.05 -9.79
N LEU A 80 -12.17 0.18 -8.49
CA LEU A 80 -13.51 0.33 -7.92
C LEU A 80 -13.78 1.80 -7.54
N ASP A 81 -15.00 2.27 -7.80
CA ASP A 81 -15.46 3.62 -7.50
C ASP A 81 -16.10 3.67 -6.10
N ASN A 82 -15.36 4.22 -5.14
CA ASN A 82 -15.80 4.53 -3.79
C ASN A 82 -16.56 3.38 -3.09
N PRO A 83 -15.99 2.16 -3.01
CA PRO A 83 -16.59 1.08 -2.23
C PRO A 83 -16.70 1.45 -0.73
N PRO A 84 -17.59 0.82 0.05
CA PRO A 84 -17.66 1.02 1.49
C PRO A 84 -16.34 0.72 2.22
N GLU A 85 -16.04 1.44 3.31
CA GLU A 85 -14.80 1.22 4.08
C GLU A 85 -14.70 -0.20 4.64
N ASP A 86 -15.81 -0.81 5.04
CA ASP A 86 -15.89 -2.17 5.58
C ASP A 86 -15.90 -3.26 4.50
N ALA A 87 -15.83 -2.89 3.22
CA ALA A 87 -15.75 -3.84 2.13
C ALA A 87 -14.47 -4.69 2.24
N ARG A 88 -14.58 -5.99 1.94
CA ARG A 88 -13.42 -6.91 1.93
C ARG A 88 -12.32 -6.42 0.99
N ILE A 89 -12.69 -5.87 -0.17
CA ILE A 89 -11.75 -5.29 -1.13
C ILE A 89 -11.02 -4.03 -0.62
N VAL A 90 -11.50 -3.41 0.46
CA VAL A 90 -10.85 -2.28 1.12
C VAL A 90 -10.00 -2.74 2.30
N GLN A 91 -10.54 -3.66 3.11
CA GLN A 91 -9.95 -4.11 4.39
C GLN A 91 -8.90 -5.21 4.25
N GLU A 92 -9.11 -6.17 3.36
CA GLU A 92 -8.23 -7.33 3.21
C GLU A 92 -7.14 -7.07 2.17
N GLU A 93 -5.89 -7.43 2.44
CA GLU A 93 -4.83 -7.34 1.44
C GLU A 93 -5.11 -8.22 0.21
N GLN A 94 -5.24 -7.58 -0.96
CA GLN A 94 -5.53 -8.25 -2.23
C GLN A 94 -4.28 -8.85 -2.86
N PHE A 95 -3.14 -8.14 -2.78
CA PHE A 95 -1.88 -8.50 -3.44
C PHE A 95 -2.04 -8.81 -4.94
N GLY A 96 -2.82 -7.98 -5.63
CA GLY A 96 -3.11 -8.06 -7.06
C GLY A 96 -3.40 -6.68 -7.65
N PRO A 97 -3.63 -6.56 -8.98
CA PRO A 97 -3.80 -5.28 -9.67
C PRO A 97 -5.22 -4.71 -9.47
N VAL A 98 -5.65 -4.56 -8.22
CA VAL A 98 -6.97 -4.05 -7.84
C VAL A 98 -6.82 -2.81 -6.96
N LEU A 99 -7.49 -1.71 -7.34
CA LEU A 99 -7.41 -0.42 -6.65
C LEU A 99 -8.80 0.04 -6.19
N PRO A 100 -9.07 0.05 -4.89
CA PRO A 100 -10.18 0.82 -4.31
C PRO A 100 -9.83 2.32 -4.33
N LEU A 101 -10.57 3.08 -5.15
CA LEU A 101 -10.48 4.55 -5.20
C LEU A 101 -11.57 5.12 -4.30
N MET A 102 -11.18 5.92 -3.32
CA MET A 102 -12.04 6.41 -2.24
C MET A 102 -12.06 7.94 -2.26
N SER A 103 -13.22 8.53 -2.05
CA SER A 103 -13.35 9.99 -1.90
C SER A 103 -13.27 10.40 -0.43
N PHE A 104 -12.75 11.61 -0.19
CA PHE A 104 -12.81 12.26 1.12
C PHE A 104 -13.01 13.78 0.99
N ASP A 105 -13.41 14.41 2.07
CA ASP A 105 -13.62 15.87 2.15
C ASP A 105 -12.77 16.48 3.29
N ASN A 106 -12.81 15.85 4.46
CA ASN A 106 -12.10 16.35 5.62
C ASN A 106 -10.78 15.60 5.84
N LEU A 107 -9.74 16.34 6.23
CA LEU A 107 -8.40 15.78 6.43
C LEU A 107 -8.28 14.92 7.68
N ASP A 108 -8.86 15.36 8.80
CA ASP A 108 -8.82 14.58 10.05
C ASP A 108 -9.60 13.28 9.88
N GLU A 109 -10.73 13.34 9.17
CA GLU A 109 -11.55 12.19 8.79
C GLU A 109 -10.79 11.19 7.91
N VAL A 110 -10.09 11.65 6.86
CA VAL A 110 -9.35 10.74 5.97
C VAL A 110 -8.12 10.14 6.67
N VAL A 111 -7.45 10.89 7.55
CA VAL A 111 -6.36 10.35 8.38
C VAL A 111 -6.89 9.25 9.29
N SER A 112 -8.03 9.47 9.95
CA SER A 112 -8.68 8.43 10.76
C SER A 112 -9.02 7.20 9.94
N ARG A 113 -9.59 7.35 8.73
CA ARG A 113 -9.92 6.23 7.82
C ARG A 113 -8.67 5.51 7.30
N ALA A 114 -7.61 6.25 6.97
CA ALA A 114 -6.34 5.67 6.56
C ALA A 114 -5.73 4.82 7.69
N ASN A 115 -5.82 5.27 8.94
CA ASN A 115 -5.34 4.56 10.12
C ASN A 115 -6.28 3.43 10.59
N ASP A 116 -7.56 3.42 10.19
CA ASP A 116 -8.54 2.38 10.52
C ASP A 116 -8.30 1.08 9.75
N THR A 117 -7.23 0.41 10.14
CA THR A 117 -6.79 -0.89 9.65
C THR A 117 -5.81 -1.51 10.64
N ILE A 118 -5.73 -2.84 10.64
CA ILE A 118 -4.74 -3.59 11.41
C ILE A 118 -3.32 -3.49 10.83
N TYR A 119 -3.19 -3.04 9.57
CA TYR A 119 -1.93 -2.94 8.86
C TYR A 119 -1.29 -1.55 9.02
N GLY A 120 0.03 -1.47 8.85
CA GLY A 120 0.80 -0.24 8.98
C GLY A 120 2.14 -0.31 8.27
N LEU A 121 2.22 -0.85 7.05
CA LEU A 121 3.49 -1.02 6.35
C LEU A 121 4.02 0.30 5.79
N GLY A 122 3.32 0.87 4.80
CA GLY A 122 3.69 2.16 4.25
C GLY A 122 2.52 2.93 3.67
N ALA A 123 2.71 4.23 3.48
CA ALA A 123 1.73 5.15 2.93
C ALA A 123 2.39 6.21 2.04
N SER A 124 1.59 6.85 1.18
CA SER A 124 2.02 7.97 0.35
C SER A 124 1.06 9.15 0.50
N VAL A 125 1.60 10.36 0.63
CA VAL A 125 0.84 11.62 0.67
C VAL A 125 1.23 12.47 -0.54
N TRP A 126 0.23 12.93 -1.31
CA TRP A 126 0.45 13.72 -2.52
C TRP A 126 -0.18 15.11 -2.36
N SER A 127 0.65 16.16 -2.37
CA SER A 127 0.22 17.55 -2.21
C SER A 127 1.31 18.51 -2.70
N ALA A 128 0.89 19.63 -3.31
CA ALA A 128 1.80 20.73 -3.63
C ALA A 128 2.26 21.51 -2.38
N ASP A 129 1.47 21.47 -1.30
CA ASP A 129 1.85 21.98 0.01
C ASP A 129 2.61 20.88 0.78
N ILE A 130 3.93 21.00 0.82
CA ILE A 130 4.83 20.04 1.45
C ILE A 130 4.71 20.06 2.98
N ALA A 131 4.50 21.23 3.59
CA ALA A 131 4.37 21.33 5.04
C ALA A 131 3.12 20.57 5.50
N LYS A 132 2.00 20.79 4.80
CA LYS A 132 0.77 20.06 5.04
C LYS A 132 0.90 18.57 4.75
N ALA A 133 1.63 18.19 3.69
CA ALA A 133 1.91 16.79 3.41
C ALA A 133 2.69 16.11 4.55
N GLN A 134 3.67 16.82 5.13
CA GLN A 134 4.44 16.36 6.28
C GLN A 134 3.56 16.23 7.53
N GLU A 135 2.71 17.22 7.82
CA GLU A 135 1.78 17.15 8.95
C GLU A 135 0.83 15.94 8.85
N ILE A 136 0.36 15.61 7.64
CA ILE A 136 -0.43 14.40 7.41
C ILE A 136 0.43 13.16 7.60
N ALA A 137 1.64 13.13 7.02
CA ALA A 137 2.56 12.01 7.12
C ALA A 137 2.87 11.64 8.57
N ASP A 138 3.10 12.64 9.43
CA ASP A 138 3.40 12.45 10.85
C ASP A 138 2.22 11.84 11.65
N GLN A 139 0.99 11.93 11.13
CA GLN A 139 -0.20 11.36 11.76
C GLN A 139 -0.53 9.95 11.26
N LEU A 140 0.12 9.47 10.18
CA LEU A 140 -0.14 8.14 9.64
C LEU A 140 0.56 7.06 10.46
N GLU A 141 -0.21 6.08 10.92
CA GLU A 141 0.28 4.97 11.75
C GLU A 141 0.91 3.87 10.88
N THR A 142 2.01 4.21 10.19
CA THR A 142 2.76 3.32 9.30
C THR A 142 4.26 3.42 9.54
N GLY A 143 5.03 2.41 9.12
CA GLY A 143 6.48 2.43 9.31
C GLY A 143 7.25 3.23 8.26
N THR A 144 6.66 3.52 7.09
CA THR A 144 7.28 4.36 6.06
C THR A 144 6.24 5.23 5.36
N VAL A 145 6.48 6.54 5.28
CA VAL A 145 5.64 7.47 4.52
C VAL A 145 6.45 8.15 3.42
N TRP A 146 5.94 8.13 2.19
CA TRP A 146 6.49 8.88 1.06
C TRP A 146 5.65 10.13 0.78
N ILE A 147 6.30 11.27 0.50
CA ILE A 147 5.63 12.50 0.09
C ILE A 147 5.92 12.76 -1.39
N ASN A 148 4.86 12.87 -2.20
CA ASN A 148 4.91 13.05 -3.66
C ASN A 148 5.71 11.97 -4.42
N GLU A 149 5.80 10.79 -3.83
CA GLU A 149 6.39 9.58 -4.42
C GLU A 149 5.73 8.34 -3.80
N THR A 150 6.00 7.17 -4.35
CA THR A 150 5.58 5.90 -3.75
C THR A 150 6.57 4.79 -4.04
N GLN A 151 6.75 3.87 -3.09
CA GLN A 151 7.59 2.68 -3.23
C GLN A 151 9.06 2.96 -3.60
N HIS A 152 9.56 4.15 -3.30
CA HIS A 152 10.99 4.43 -3.42
C HIS A 152 11.72 3.84 -2.20
N LEU A 153 12.47 2.76 -2.43
CA LEU A 153 13.25 2.09 -1.40
C LEU A 153 14.72 2.50 -1.50
N SER A 154 15.32 2.82 -0.37
CA SER A 154 16.74 3.16 -0.27
C SER A 154 17.45 2.20 0.69
N PRO A 155 18.63 1.65 0.33
CA PRO A 155 19.39 0.82 1.26
C PRO A 155 19.90 1.60 2.48
N HIS A 156 19.86 2.94 2.44
CA HIS A 156 20.32 3.81 3.51
C HIS A 156 19.22 4.20 4.51
N ALA A 157 17.95 3.96 4.17
CA ALA A 157 16.81 4.20 5.04
C ALA A 157 16.26 2.87 5.56
N VAL A 158 15.72 2.89 6.78
CA VAL A 158 15.00 1.72 7.30
C VAL A 158 13.63 1.62 6.63
N PHE A 159 13.27 0.41 6.21
CA PHE A 159 11.94 0.05 5.76
C PHE A 159 11.38 -0.96 6.76
N GLY A 160 10.34 -0.55 7.48
CA GLY A 160 9.73 -1.35 8.54
C GLY A 160 8.22 -1.17 8.56
N GLY A 161 7.54 -2.01 9.32
CA GLY A 161 6.10 -1.93 9.53
C GLY A 161 5.73 -1.38 10.91
N ALA A 162 4.46 -1.04 11.05
CA ALA A 162 3.78 -0.81 12.32
C ALA A 162 2.57 -1.76 12.45
N LYS A 163 1.99 -1.84 13.65
CA LYS A 163 0.81 -2.69 13.94
C LYS A 163 1.07 -4.15 13.56
N GLN A 164 0.14 -4.79 12.82
CA GLN A 164 0.31 -6.16 12.35
C GLN A 164 1.16 -6.30 11.09
N SER A 165 1.70 -5.19 10.54
CA SER A 165 2.65 -5.26 9.42
C SER A 165 4.07 -5.64 9.84
N GLY A 166 4.32 -5.85 11.14
CA GLY A 166 5.57 -6.37 11.65
C GLY A 166 6.20 -5.48 12.71
N ILE A 167 7.30 -5.97 13.28
CA ILE A 167 8.16 -5.26 14.22
C ILE A 167 9.59 -5.41 13.69
N GLY A 168 10.35 -4.33 13.79
CA GLY A 168 11.68 -4.22 13.20
C GLY A 168 11.65 -3.58 11.80
N GLY A 169 12.76 -3.64 11.09
CA GLY A 169 12.92 -3.07 9.77
C GLY A 169 14.22 -3.49 9.10
N GLU A 170 14.21 -3.42 7.78
CA GLU A 170 15.36 -3.74 6.93
C GLU A 170 15.98 -2.45 6.35
N GLY A 171 17.28 -2.48 6.08
CA GLY A 171 17.98 -1.31 5.54
C GLY A 171 18.38 -0.26 6.58
N GLY A 172 19.23 0.67 6.16
CA GLY A 172 19.85 1.66 7.05
C GLY A 172 20.65 1.05 8.19
N GLU A 173 21.09 1.91 9.12
CA GLU A 173 21.80 1.46 10.32
C GLU A 173 20.87 0.66 11.26
N HIS A 174 19.59 1.05 11.36
CA HIS A 174 18.61 0.35 12.18
C HIS A 174 18.45 -1.12 11.79
N GLY A 175 18.27 -1.42 10.50
CA GLY A 175 18.14 -2.81 10.05
C GLY A 175 19.41 -3.63 10.24
N LEU A 176 20.60 -3.01 10.16
CA LEU A 176 21.87 -3.69 10.47
C LEU A 176 21.93 -4.09 11.96
N LEU A 177 21.45 -3.24 12.85
CA LEU A 177 21.46 -3.50 14.29
C LEU A 177 20.57 -4.68 14.70
N GLU A 178 19.57 -5.04 13.90
CA GLU A 178 18.73 -6.24 14.14
C GLU A 178 19.50 -7.55 14.01
N PHE A 179 20.63 -7.53 13.29
CA PHE A 179 21.55 -8.66 13.16
C PHE A 179 22.73 -8.59 14.14
N CYS A 180 22.71 -7.65 15.08
CA CYS A 180 23.77 -7.46 16.08
C CYS A 180 23.30 -7.90 17.48
N GLN A 181 24.23 -8.39 18.31
CA GLN A 181 23.97 -8.71 19.71
C GLN A 181 24.65 -7.69 20.64
N ALA A 182 23.87 -6.87 21.34
CA ALA A 182 24.41 -5.95 22.33
C ALA A 182 25.04 -6.72 23.50
N LYS A 183 26.22 -6.28 23.95
CA LYS A 183 26.92 -6.85 25.11
C LYS A 183 27.36 -5.74 26.06
N THR A 184 26.79 -5.75 27.27
CA THR A 184 27.21 -4.86 28.37
C THR A 184 28.21 -5.58 29.27
N THR A 185 29.32 -4.93 29.60
CA THR A 185 30.31 -5.41 30.58
C THR A 185 30.51 -4.35 31.65
N ASN A 186 30.30 -4.71 32.92
CA ASN A 186 30.46 -3.79 34.05
C ASN A 186 31.62 -4.26 34.94
N ILE A 187 32.45 -3.31 35.39
CA ILE A 187 33.55 -3.57 36.33
C ILE A 187 33.35 -2.70 37.57
N ARG A 188 33.20 -3.34 38.73
CA ARG A 188 33.20 -2.65 40.02
C ARG A 188 34.63 -2.18 40.33
N ARG A 189 34.85 -0.87 40.42
CA ARG A 189 36.13 -0.34 40.92
C ARG A 189 36.24 -0.59 42.42
N ASN A 190 37.40 -1.08 42.87
CA ASN A 190 37.71 -1.16 44.31
C ASN A 190 37.73 0.26 44.88
N ALA A 191 37.23 0.45 46.10
CA ALA A 191 37.37 1.72 46.80
C ALA A 191 38.87 1.99 46.99
N THR A 192 39.37 3.11 46.48
CA THR A 192 40.71 3.57 46.78
C THR A 192 40.73 3.88 48.28
N VAL A 193 41.44 3.08 49.08
CA VAL A 193 41.73 3.43 50.46
C VAL A 193 42.76 4.56 50.38
N ALA A 194 42.33 5.77 50.74
CA ALA A 194 43.19 6.93 50.88
C ALA A 194 44.02 6.82 52.17
#